data_AF-A0A0V1MX73-F1
#
_entry.id   AF-A0A0V1MX73-F1
#
_cell.length_a   1.000
_cell.length_b   1.000
_cell.length_c   1.000
_cell.angle_alpha   90.00
_cell.angle_beta   90.00
_cell.angle_gamma   90.00
#
_symmetry.space_group_name_H-M   'P 1'
#
loop_
_entity.id
_entity.type
_entity.pdbx_description
1 polymer ?
#
loop_
_entity_poly.entity_id
_entity_poly.type
_entity_poly.pdbx_seq_one_letter_code
_entity_poly.pdbx_strand_id
1 'polypeptide(L)'
;LNRVIQFGENSSFVNMFAKLLPIIVFLLSALLQAHVFRLKRWQDSGDYGIADRLNRSSARILRHLLLKFNEGPFPRKVAQYNSRQPFPRYNRDYWIGERYYALDPTSLLMDRTKCVYPIPEDINVFYEDNERVNEIVFQCFKYQEICCGEMDCCLVDENGHVRPRFPDNLE
;
A
#
# COMPACT_ATOMS: atom_id res chain seq x y z
N LEU A 1 -72.64 0.35 48.67
CA LEU A 1 -71.57 -0.55 49.16
C LEU A 1 -70.43 -0.56 48.15
N ASN A 2 -69.26 -0.06 48.57
CA ASN A 2 -68.03 -0.01 47.78
C ASN A 2 -67.53 -1.42 47.42
N ARG A 3 -67.03 -1.62 46.20
CA ARG A 3 -66.08 -2.71 45.89
C ARG A 3 -64.80 -2.11 45.33
N VAL A 4 -63.79 -2.11 46.18
CA VAL A 4 -62.36 -2.02 45.83
C VAL A 4 -62.00 -3.34 45.15
N ILE A 5 -61.46 -3.27 43.93
CA ILE A 5 -60.83 -4.44 43.29
C ILE A 5 -59.32 -4.26 43.44
N GLN A 6 -58.70 -5.20 44.15
CA GLN A 6 -57.29 -5.25 44.46
C GLN A 6 -56.43 -5.54 43.21
N PHE A 7 -55.27 -4.89 43.17
CA PHE A 7 -54.14 -5.26 42.31
C PHE A 7 -53.64 -6.65 42.67
N GLY A 8 -53.61 -7.56 41.69
CA GLY A 8 -52.93 -8.85 41.77
C GLY A 8 -51.62 -8.83 40.98
N GLU A 9 -50.53 -9.19 41.66
CA GLU A 9 -49.14 -9.05 41.24
C GLU A 9 -48.73 -10.01 40.09
N ASN A 10 -48.25 -9.46 38.97
CA ASN A 10 -47.56 -10.20 37.90
C ASN A 10 -46.08 -10.46 38.26
N SER A 11 -45.84 -11.26 39.32
CA SER A 11 -44.50 -11.58 39.84
C SER A 11 -43.70 -12.57 38.96
N SER A 12 -44.35 -13.45 38.20
CA SER A 12 -43.63 -14.51 37.46
C SER A 12 -42.98 -14.01 36.17
N PHE A 13 -43.61 -13.05 35.49
CA PHE A 13 -43.17 -12.56 34.18
C PHE A 13 -41.92 -11.68 34.31
N VAL A 14 -41.87 -10.80 35.32
CA VAL A 14 -40.73 -9.91 35.59
C VAL A 14 -39.48 -10.71 35.98
N ASN A 15 -39.64 -11.80 36.72
CA ASN A 15 -38.54 -12.69 37.13
C ASN A 15 -37.92 -13.47 35.95
N MET A 16 -38.70 -13.79 34.92
CA MET A 16 -38.20 -14.51 33.75
C MET A 16 -37.36 -13.59 32.86
N PHE A 17 -37.78 -12.33 32.66
CA PHE A 17 -37.01 -11.32 31.93
C PHE A 17 -35.71 -10.93 32.64
N ALA A 18 -35.74 -10.81 33.98
CA ALA A 18 -34.56 -10.50 34.78
C ALA A 18 -33.45 -11.57 34.65
N LYS A 19 -33.81 -12.83 34.43
CA LYS A 19 -32.86 -13.94 34.24
C LYS A 19 -32.32 -14.06 32.82
N LEU A 20 -33.09 -13.64 31.81
CA LEU A 20 -32.70 -13.72 30.41
C LEU A 20 -31.83 -12.54 29.95
N LEU A 21 -32.02 -11.35 30.54
CA LEU A 21 -31.25 -10.15 30.24
C LEU A 21 -29.72 -10.34 30.33
N PRO A 22 -29.15 -10.92 31.41
CA PRO A 22 -27.69 -11.09 31.51
C PRO A 22 -27.15 -12.10 30.48
N ILE A 23 -27.94 -13.10 30.10
CA ILE A 23 -27.57 -14.09 29.08
C ILE A 23 -27.50 -13.43 27.71
N ILE A 24 -28.49 -12.59 27.38
CA ILE A 24 -28.53 -11.84 26.11
C ILE A 24 -27.36 -10.85 26.05
N VAL A 25 -27.07 -10.13 27.14
CA VAL A 25 -25.92 -9.21 27.22
C VAL A 25 -24.60 -9.95 27.04
N PHE A 26 -24.46 -11.15 27.63
CA PHE A 26 -23.26 -11.98 27.47
C PHE A 26 -23.09 -12.52 26.04
N LEU A 27 -24.19 -12.94 25.39
CA LEU A 27 -24.14 -13.38 24.00
C LEU A 27 -23.81 -12.23 23.05
N LEU A 28 -24.38 -11.04 23.27
CA LEU A 28 -24.09 -9.84 22.49
C LEU A 28 -22.64 -9.38 22.70
N SER A 29 -22.12 -9.43 23.92
CA SER A 29 -20.72 -9.08 24.20
C SER A 29 -19.74 -10.08 23.58
N ALA A 30 -20.06 -11.38 23.61
CA ALA A 30 -19.27 -12.41 22.94
C ALA A 30 -19.29 -12.26 21.41
N LEU A 31 -20.45 -11.92 20.82
CA LEU A 31 -20.57 -11.59 19.39
C LEU A 31 -19.77 -10.34 19.03
N LEU A 32 -19.85 -9.29 19.85
CA LEU A 32 -19.08 -8.06 19.65
C LEU A 32 -17.58 -8.34 19.73
N GLN A 33 -17.14 -9.12 20.73
CA GLN A 33 -15.75 -9.54 20.88
C GLN A 33 -15.29 -10.41 19.70
N ALA A 34 -16.13 -11.31 19.18
CA ALA A 34 -15.81 -12.10 17.99
C ALA A 34 -15.68 -11.22 16.73
N HIS A 35 -16.52 -10.20 16.58
CA HIS A 35 -16.41 -9.23 15.48
C HIS A 35 -15.16 -8.35 15.60
N VAL A 36 -14.85 -7.86 16.80
CA VAL A 36 -13.62 -7.09 17.07
C VAL A 36 -12.38 -7.96 16.85
N PHE A 37 -12.41 -9.22 17.26
CA PHE A 37 -11.30 -10.17 17.03
C PHE A 37 -11.12 -10.50 15.55
N ARG A 38 -12.22 -10.64 14.78
CA ARG A 38 -12.16 -10.80 13.33
C ARG A 38 -11.59 -9.57 12.64
N LEU A 39 -12.06 -8.37 12.99
CA LEU A 39 -11.55 -7.11 12.45
C LEU A 39 -10.06 -6.91 12.79
N LYS A 40 -9.66 -7.21 14.03
CA LYS A 40 -8.26 -7.15 14.46
C LYS A 40 -7.39 -8.18 13.74
N ARG A 41 -7.89 -9.40 13.54
CA ARG A 41 -7.19 -10.42 12.73
C ARG A 41 -6.99 -9.97 11.29
N TRP A 42 -7.96 -9.28 10.68
CA TRP A 42 -7.77 -8.69 9.35
C TRP A 42 -6.71 -7.58 9.34
N GLN A 43 -6.62 -6.79 10.41
CA GLN A 43 -5.63 -5.71 10.53
C GLN A 43 -4.22 -6.22 10.88
N ASP A 44 -4.11 -7.33 11.62
CA ASP A 44 -2.85 -8.04 11.90
C ASP A 44 -2.44 -9.00 10.77
N SER A 45 -3.37 -9.35 9.87
CA SER A 45 -3.07 -9.89 8.51
C SER A 45 -2.64 -8.77 7.56
N GLY A 46 -2.65 -7.52 8.03
CA GLY A 46 -2.13 -6.35 7.37
C GLY A 46 -0.65 -6.50 7.15
N ASP A 47 -0.27 -6.32 5.91
CA ASP A 47 0.98 -6.73 5.30
C ASP A 47 2.15 -5.79 5.64
N TYR A 48 2.33 -5.47 6.92
CA TYR A 48 3.34 -4.52 7.40
C TYR A 48 4.76 -4.92 7.01
N GLY A 49 5.03 -6.23 6.90
CA GLY A 49 6.31 -6.75 6.43
C GLY A 49 6.58 -6.46 4.95
N ILE A 50 5.55 -6.52 4.09
CA ILE A 50 5.71 -6.24 2.65
C ILE A 50 5.89 -4.74 2.41
N ALA A 51 5.13 -3.89 3.10
CA ALA A 51 5.30 -2.44 3.00
C ALA A 51 6.72 -2.00 3.39
N ASP A 52 7.25 -2.49 4.51
CA ASP A 52 8.62 -2.18 4.96
C ASP A 52 9.69 -2.65 3.96
N ARG A 53 9.54 -3.86 3.41
CA ARG A 53 10.46 -4.40 2.41
C ARG A 53 10.45 -3.61 1.11
N LEU A 54 9.26 -3.27 0.63
CA LEU A 54 9.13 -2.47 -0.58
C LEU A 54 9.77 -1.10 -0.38
N ASN A 55 9.55 -0.46 0.78
CA ASN A 55 10.22 0.79 1.14
C ASN A 55 11.76 0.65 1.16
N ARG A 56 12.31 -0.39 1.80
CA ARG A 56 13.77 -0.66 1.79
C ARG A 56 14.32 -0.87 0.37
N SER A 57 13.57 -1.59 -0.47
CA SER A 57 13.90 -1.78 -1.87
C SER A 57 13.91 -0.45 -2.63
N SER A 58 12.87 0.38 -2.45
CA SER A 58 12.75 1.72 -3.03
C SER A 58 13.92 2.60 -2.63
N ALA A 59 14.24 2.68 -1.34
CA ALA A 59 15.37 3.46 -0.84
C ALA A 59 16.69 3.07 -1.53
N ARG A 60 16.91 1.77 -1.73
CA ARG A 60 18.10 1.26 -2.44
C ARG A 60 18.08 1.62 -3.92
N ILE A 61 16.95 1.44 -4.61
CA ILE A 61 16.81 1.76 -6.04
C ILE A 61 17.02 3.27 -6.23
N LEU A 62 16.34 4.10 -5.43
CA LEU A 62 16.43 5.55 -5.46
C LEU A 62 17.88 6.02 -5.25
N ARG A 63 18.56 5.51 -4.22
CA ARG A 63 19.97 5.84 -3.97
C ARG A 63 20.85 5.51 -5.17
N HIS A 64 20.68 4.33 -5.76
CA HIS A 64 21.50 3.90 -6.88
C HIS A 64 21.20 4.69 -8.17
N LEU A 65 19.95 5.07 -8.42
CA LEU A 65 19.56 5.95 -9.53
C LEU A 65 20.16 7.34 -9.39
N LEU A 66 20.04 7.93 -8.20
CA LEU A 66 20.33 9.34 -7.98
C LEU A 66 21.77 9.63 -7.57
N LEU A 67 22.59 8.60 -7.34
CA LEU A 67 24.00 8.71 -6.97
C LEU A 67 24.76 9.70 -7.87
N LYS A 68 24.57 9.60 -9.20
CA LYS A 68 25.29 10.42 -10.20
C LYS A 68 24.77 11.86 -10.32
N PHE A 69 23.62 12.16 -9.71
CA PHE A 69 22.94 13.45 -9.80
C PHE A 69 23.05 14.25 -8.51
N ASN A 70 23.18 13.58 -7.36
CA ASN A 70 23.23 14.24 -6.05
C ASN A 70 24.60 14.16 -5.38
N GLU A 71 25.42 13.17 -5.72
CA GLU A 71 26.71 12.94 -5.05
C GLU A 71 27.89 13.31 -5.97
N GLY A 72 28.98 13.77 -5.36
CA GLY A 72 30.24 14.10 -6.04
C GLY A 72 30.47 15.59 -6.31
N PRO A 73 31.67 15.98 -6.78
CA PRO A 73 32.05 17.39 -6.97
C PRO A 73 31.32 18.09 -8.13
N PHE A 74 30.72 17.31 -9.04
CA PHE A 74 30.00 17.81 -10.22
C PHE A 74 28.71 17.01 -10.41
N PRO A 75 27.65 17.31 -9.63
CA PRO A 75 26.35 16.68 -9.81
C PRO A 75 25.85 16.87 -11.25
N ARG A 76 25.46 15.78 -11.91
CA ARG A 76 24.94 15.83 -13.27
C ARG A 76 23.50 16.35 -13.27
N LYS A 77 23.11 16.97 -14.38
CA LYS A 77 21.71 17.26 -14.67
C LYS A 77 21.08 16.15 -15.49
N VAL A 78 19.77 16.02 -15.36
CA VAL A 78 18.96 15.05 -16.10
C VAL A 78 18.73 15.57 -17.51
N ALA A 79 19.09 14.74 -18.48
CA ALA A 79 18.97 14.96 -19.91
C ALA A 79 18.40 13.69 -20.55
N GLN A 80 17.97 13.77 -21.81
CA GLN A 80 17.33 12.63 -22.49
C GLN A 80 18.19 11.36 -22.47
N TYR A 81 19.50 11.51 -22.73
CA TYR A 81 20.44 10.39 -22.86
C TYR A 81 20.83 9.71 -21.53
N ASN A 82 20.58 10.36 -20.38
CA ASN A 82 20.93 9.82 -19.06
C ASN A 82 19.72 9.65 -18.14
N SER A 83 18.52 9.92 -18.64
CA SER A 83 17.28 9.83 -17.87
C SER A 83 16.88 8.39 -17.55
N ARG A 84 17.23 7.42 -18.39
CA ARG A 84 16.87 6.01 -18.24
C ARG A 84 18.02 5.18 -17.67
N GLN A 85 17.70 4.30 -16.72
CA GLN A 85 18.65 3.34 -16.18
C GLN A 85 18.00 1.95 -15.96
N PRO A 86 18.61 0.87 -16.48
CA PRO A 86 18.14 -0.49 -16.24
C PRO A 86 18.55 -0.97 -14.84
N PHE A 87 17.68 -1.74 -14.22
CA PHE A 87 17.90 -2.44 -12.96
C PHE A 87 17.70 -3.95 -13.16
N PRO A 88 18.80 -4.69 -13.42
CA PRO A 88 18.73 -6.11 -13.78
C PRO A 88 18.03 -6.99 -12.74
N ARG A 89 18.20 -6.70 -11.43
CA ARG A 89 17.54 -7.44 -10.34
C ARG A 89 16.01 -7.48 -10.53
N TYR A 90 15.42 -6.40 -11.05
CA TYR A 90 13.98 -6.27 -11.26
C TYR A 90 13.58 -6.46 -12.72
N ASN A 91 14.55 -6.70 -13.62
CA ASN A 91 14.37 -6.74 -15.06
C ASN A 91 13.50 -5.57 -15.56
N ARG A 92 13.85 -4.35 -15.12
CA ARG A 92 13.04 -3.14 -15.32
C ARG A 92 13.90 -1.93 -15.55
N ASP A 93 13.42 -1.02 -16.37
CA ASP A 93 13.96 0.32 -16.56
C ASP A 93 13.26 1.33 -15.65
N TYR A 94 14.06 2.27 -15.16
CA TYR A 94 13.59 3.43 -14.41
C TYR A 94 14.01 4.70 -15.13
N TRP A 95 13.10 5.67 -15.19
CA TRP A 95 13.32 6.99 -15.77
C TRP A 95 13.29 8.04 -14.68
N ILE A 96 14.27 8.94 -14.70
CA ILE A 96 14.38 10.06 -13.78
C ILE A 96 13.50 11.19 -14.34
N GLY A 97 12.28 11.27 -13.82
CA GLY A 97 11.23 12.20 -14.23
C GLY A 97 10.48 11.83 -15.51
N GLU A 98 9.29 12.42 -15.67
CA GLU A 98 8.38 12.10 -16.76
C GLU A 98 8.77 12.70 -18.12
N ARG A 99 9.48 13.83 -18.14
CA ARG A 99 9.74 14.62 -19.37
C ARG A 99 10.30 13.79 -20.53
N TYR A 100 11.33 12.97 -20.25
CA TYR A 100 11.98 12.14 -21.26
C TYR A 100 11.39 10.74 -21.36
N TYR A 101 10.59 10.31 -20.37
CA TYR A 101 9.87 9.05 -20.44
C TYR A 101 8.95 9.02 -21.66
N ALA A 102 8.12 10.05 -21.87
CA ALA A 102 7.19 10.11 -23.00
C ALA A 102 7.85 10.12 -24.39
N LEU A 103 9.16 10.38 -24.46
CA LEU A 103 9.94 10.41 -25.69
C LEU A 103 10.70 9.09 -25.93
N ASP A 104 10.76 8.20 -24.95
CA ASP A 104 11.43 6.90 -25.06
C ASP A 104 10.51 5.89 -25.77
N PRO A 105 10.94 5.23 -26.86
CA PRO A 105 10.14 4.19 -27.52
C PRO A 105 9.66 3.05 -26.61
N THR A 106 10.42 2.74 -25.56
CA THR A 106 10.06 1.70 -24.57
C THR A 106 8.88 2.13 -23.69
N SER A 107 8.65 3.45 -23.52
CA SER A 107 7.48 3.96 -22.82
C SER A 107 6.16 3.64 -23.53
N LEU A 108 6.20 3.42 -24.85
CA LEU A 108 5.04 3.22 -25.72
C LEU A 108 4.58 1.75 -25.79
N LEU A 109 5.17 0.88 -24.98
CA LEU A 109 4.80 -0.53 -24.92
C LEU A 109 3.39 -0.70 -24.32
N MET A 110 2.45 -1.21 -25.14
CA MET A 110 1.02 -1.30 -24.82
C MET A 110 0.69 -2.37 -23.75
N ASP A 111 1.58 -3.34 -23.55
CA ASP A 111 1.49 -4.36 -22.51
C ASP A 111 1.96 -3.86 -21.14
N ARG A 112 2.38 -2.60 -21.05
CA ARG A 112 2.92 -1.98 -19.84
C ARG A 112 2.02 -0.89 -19.29
N THR A 113 1.98 -0.79 -17.98
CA THR A 113 1.33 0.30 -17.24
C THR A 113 2.40 1.18 -16.60
N LYS A 114 2.25 2.50 -16.75
CA LYS A 114 3.13 3.50 -16.14
C LYS A 114 2.89 3.57 -14.63
N CYS A 115 3.96 3.55 -13.86
CA CYS A 115 3.98 3.79 -12.43
C CYS A 115 4.90 4.96 -12.10
N VAL A 116 4.61 5.64 -11.00
CA VAL A 116 5.30 6.85 -10.57
C VAL A 116 5.64 6.70 -9.10
N TYR A 117 6.87 7.07 -8.74
CA TYR A 117 7.34 7.14 -7.37
C TYR A 117 7.86 8.55 -7.07
N PRO A 118 7.32 9.26 -6.06
CA PRO A 118 7.75 10.62 -5.75
C PRO A 118 9.17 10.65 -5.16
N ILE A 119 9.99 11.58 -5.64
CA ILE A 119 11.32 11.84 -5.07
C ILE A 119 11.13 12.71 -3.81
N PRO A 120 11.65 12.28 -2.63
CA PRO A 120 11.63 13.05 -1.40
C PRO A 120 12.12 14.49 -1.57
N GLU A 121 11.53 15.44 -0.83
CA GLU A 121 11.82 16.88 -0.98
C GLU A 121 13.26 17.26 -0.62
N ASP A 122 13.91 16.49 0.26
CA ASP A 122 15.31 16.67 0.68
C ASP A 122 16.32 16.30 -0.42
N ILE A 123 15.85 15.64 -1.48
CA ILE A 123 16.67 15.25 -2.62
C ILE A 123 16.52 16.25 -3.77
N ASN A 124 17.65 16.80 -4.22
CA ASN A 124 17.72 17.85 -5.24
C ASN A 124 18.26 17.32 -6.56
N VAL A 125 17.36 16.92 -7.46
CA VAL A 125 17.67 16.50 -8.82
C VAL A 125 17.05 17.50 -9.79
N PHE A 126 17.80 17.91 -10.81
CA PHE A 126 17.36 18.93 -11.76
C PHE A 126 17.58 18.50 -13.21
N TYR A 127 16.68 18.96 -14.08
CA TYR A 127 16.87 18.96 -15.52
C TYR A 127 17.91 19.99 -15.97
N GLU A 128 18.32 19.94 -17.24
CA GLU A 128 19.31 20.87 -17.84
C GLU A 128 18.94 22.35 -17.65
N ASP A 129 17.65 22.66 -17.72
CA ASP A 129 17.04 23.99 -17.55
C ASP A 129 16.87 24.44 -16.08
N ASN A 130 17.31 23.63 -15.11
CA ASN A 130 17.14 23.81 -13.66
C ASN A 130 15.73 23.58 -13.12
N GLU A 131 14.81 23.01 -13.90
CA GLU A 131 13.54 22.54 -13.33
C GLU A 131 13.80 21.32 -12.43
N ARG A 132 13.15 21.28 -11.25
CA ARG A 132 13.28 20.16 -10.31
C ARG A 132 12.59 18.92 -10.88
N VAL A 133 13.27 17.79 -10.77
CA VAL A 133 12.67 16.47 -11.02
C VAL A 133 11.97 16.00 -9.76
N ASN A 134 10.67 15.72 -9.83
CA ASN A 134 9.87 15.38 -8.65
C ASN A 134 9.54 13.90 -8.53
N GLU A 135 9.80 13.10 -9.56
CA GLU A 135 9.39 11.70 -9.60
C GLU A 135 10.35 10.80 -10.35
N ILE A 136 10.30 9.51 -10.03
CA ILE A 136 10.86 8.43 -10.83
C ILE A 136 9.70 7.71 -11.52
N VAL A 137 9.84 7.45 -12.81
CA VAL A 137 8.86 6.74 -13.63
C VAL A 137 9.38 5.35 -13.95
N PHE A 138 8.49 4.35 -13.93
CA PHE A 138 8.82 2.97 -14.31
C PHE A 138 7.57 2.27 -14.86
N GLN A 139 7.72 1.03 -15.33
CA GLN A 139 6.64 0.28 -15.96
C GLN A 139 6.43 -1.11 -15.34
N CYS A 140 5.16 -1.46 -15.13
CA CYS A 140 4.71 -2.80 -14.72
C CYS A 140 3.99 -3.52 -15.87
N PHE A 141 4.00 -4.85 -15.89
CA PHE A 141 3.22 -5.61 -16.87
C PHE A 141 1.72 -5.55 -16.58
N LYS A 142 0.91 -5.02 -17.50
CA LYS A 142 -0.53 -4.72 -17.29
C LYS A 142 -1.38 -5.93 -16.85
N TYR A 143 -1.04 -7.13 -17.30
CA TYR A 143 -1.84 -8.33 -17.05
C TYR A 143 -1.31 -9.22 -15.93
N GLN A 144 -0.17 -8.86 -15.34
CA GLN A 144 0.49 -9.67 -14.31
C GLN A 144 0.78 -8.84 -13.05
N GLU A 145 0.78 -7.52 -13.17
CA GLU A 145 1.35 -6.63 -12.17
C GLU A 145 0.60 -5.31 -12.01
N ILE A 146 0.70 -4.74 -10.81
CA ILE A 146 0.21 -3.39 -10.47
C ILE A 146 1.30 -2.54 -9.82
N CYS A 147 1.12 -1.21 -9.82
CA CYS A 147 1.98 -0.29 -9.07
C CYS A 147 1.75 -0.47 -7.56
N CYS A 148 2.78 -0.82 -6.79
CA CYS A 148 2.63 -1.02 -5.34
C CYS A 148 2.59 0.28 -4.52
N GLY A 149 2.78 1.45 -5.15
CA GLY A 149 3.08 2.72 -4.47
C GLY A 149 4.55 2.91 -4.10
N GLU A 150 5.34 1.85 -4.22
CA GLU A 150 6.79 1.83 -4.04
C GLU A 150 7.48 1.69 -5.40
N MET A 151 8.82 1.76 -5.47
CA MET A 151 9.59 1.57 -6.71
C MET A 151 9.63 0.11 -7.17
N ASP A 152 8.55 -0.65 -6.96
CA ASP A 152 8.39 -2.00 -7.45
C ASP A 152 6.96 -2.29 -7.95
N CYS A 153 6.83 -3.40 -8.66
CA CYS A 153 5.56 -3.92 -9.14
C CYS A 153 5.15 -5.13 -8.30
N CYS A 154 3.85 -5.22 -8.01
CA CYS A 154 3.28 -6.28 -7.21
C CYS A 154 2.51 -7.23 -8.12
N LEU A 155 2.66 -8.52 -7.88
CA LEU A 155 1.89 -9.56 -8.55
C LEU A 155 0.46 -9.53 -8.02
N VAL A 156 -0.50 -9.79 -8.91
CA VAL A 156 -1.92 -9.94 -8.54
C VAL A 156 -2.34 -11.37 -8.85
N ASP A 157 -2.85 -12.08 -7.84
CA ASP A 157 -3.39 -13.44 -8.03
C ASP A 157 -4.81 -13.42 -8.61
N GLU A 158 -5.33 -14.59 -9.00
CA GLU A 158 -6.68 -14.74 -9.58
C GLU A 158 -7.81 -14.24 -8.66
N ASN A 159 -7.54 -14.19 -7.34
CA ASN A 159 -8.49 -13.71 -6.33
C ASN A 159 -8.32 -12.21 -6.06
N GLY A 160 -7.42 -11.52 -6.77
CA GLY A 160 -7.14 -10.10 -6.60
C GLY A 160 -6.21 -9.78 -5.44
N HIS A 161 -5.56 -10.76 -4.80
CA HIS A 161 -4.59 -10.48 -3.75
C HIS A 161 -3.27 -10.01 -4.34
N VAL A 162 -2.74 -8.96 -3.72
CA VAL A 162 -1.47 -8.34 -4.08
C VAL A 162 -0.34 -9.03 -3.33
N ARG A 163 0.73 -9.40 -4.02
CA ARG A 163 1.94 -9.98 -3.42
C ARG A 163 3.20 -9.33 -4.00
N PRO A 164 4.28 -9.17 -3.22
CA PRO A 164 5.55 -8.69 -3.72
C PRO A 164 6.14 -9.73 -4.68
N ARG A 165 6.95 -9.26 -5.64
CA ARG A 165 7.61 -10.14 -6.60
C ARG A 165 8.66 -11.05 -5.95
N PHE A 166 9.34 -10.58 -4.90
CA PHE A 166 10.39 -11.35 -4.20
C PHE A 166 9.90 -11.82 -2.82
N PRO A 167 9.93 -13.12 -2.53
CA PRO A 167 9.61 -13.64 -1.20
C PRO A 167 10.73 -13.33 -0.20
N ASP A 168 10.35 -13.35 1.08
CA ASP A 168 11.08 -12.92 2.28
C ASP A 168 12.49 -13.51 2.47
N ASN A 169 12.85 -14.55 1.72
CA ASN A 169 14.01 -15.41 1.98
C ASN A 169 15.21 -15.16 1.04
N LEU A 170 15.23 -14.04 0.32
CA LEU A 170 16.25 -13.74 -0.72
C LEU A 170 17.06 -12.44 -0.44
N GLU A 171 17.15 -12.02 0.83
CA GLU A 171 18.15 -11.03 1.28
C GLU A 171 19.47 -11.69 1.68
#